data_AF-A0A2B7WHW5-F1
#
_entry.id   AF-A0A2B7WHW5-F1
#
_cell.length_a   1.000
_cell.length_b   1.000
_cell.length_c   1.000
_cell.angle_alpha   90.00
_cell.angle_beta   90.00
_cell.angle_gamma   90.00
#
_symmetry.space_group_name_H-M   'P 1'
#
loop_
_entity.id
_entity.type
_entity.pdbx_description
1 polymer ?
#
loop_
_entity_poly.entity_id
_entity_poly.type
_entity_poly.pdbx_seq_one_letter_code
_entity_poly.pdbx_strand_id
1 'polypeptide(L)'
;MISGTVKSEGSFSPALNGEFIGQGNDYIYVDPDGKHLRLNAHGVIKTTDDATIYLNYTGVVDVTPELTAILGGQSESTVTPFGNSFTHMTFETGEEKYASLENGVWVAAGHFIYEKGSPTIVEYKVSKVTHK
;
A
#
# COMPACT_ATOMS: atom_id res chain seq x y z
N MET A 1 -4.23 -0.80 9.19
CA MET A 1 -3.57 0.46 8.80
C MET A 1 -4.06 1.55 9.76
N ILE A 2 -3.18 2.05 10.62
CA ILE A 2 -3.53 3.00 11.71
C ILE A 2 -3.12 4.44 11.42
N SER A 3 -2.24 4.63 10.43
CA SER A 3 -1.76 5.92 9.94
C SER A 3 -1.03 5.70 8.60
N GLY A 4 -0.74 6.79 7.90
CA GLY A 4 0.03 6.80 6.67
C GLY A 4 -0.31 8.01 5.81
N THR A 5 0.45 8.22 4.74
CA THR A 5 0.23 9.30 3.78
C THR A 5 0.15 8.74 2.36
N VAL A 6 -0.53 9.49 1.49
CA VAL A 6 -0.49 9.27 0.05
C VAL A 6 0.00 10.56 -0.58
N LYS A 7 0.94 10.44 -1.51
CA LYS A 7 1.52 11.57 -2.23
C LYS A 7 1.69 11.20 -3.70
N SER A 8 1.19 12.05 -4.58
CA SER A 8 1.35 11.85 -6.02
C SER A 8 2.78 12.13 -6.47
N GLU A 9 3.29 11.30 -7.36
CA GLU A 9 4.55 11.58 -8.06
C GLU A 9 4.36 12.61 -9.18
N GLY A 10 5.26 13.59 -9.23
CA GLY A 10 5.48 14.48 -10.38
C GLY A 10 4.21 15.04 -11.03
N SER A 11 4.01 14.67 -12.31
CA SER A 11 2.96 15.18 -13.19
C SER A 11 1.68 14.31 -13.20
N PHE A 12 1.53 13.39 -12.25
CA PHE A 12 0.32 12.57 -12.18
C PHE A 12 -0.92 13.45 -11.95
N SER A 13 -2.00 13.17 -12.70
CA SER A 13 -3.26 13.90 -12.60
C SER A 13 -4.45 12.92 -12.54
N PRO A 14 -5.43 13.14 -11.64
CA PRO A 14 -5.48 14.21 -10.64
C PRO A 14 -4.43 13.99 -9.53
N ALA A 15 -3.82 15.07 -9.05
CA ALA A 15 -2.90 14.97 -7.92
C ALA A 15 -3.69 14.52 -6.68
N LEU A 16 -3.37 13.32 -6.20
CA LEU A 16 -3.85 12.71 -4.97
C LEU A 16 -2.81 12.90 -3.87
N ASN A 17 -3.11 13.77 -2.90
CA ASN A 17 -2.32 13.97 -1.70
C ASN A 17 -3.24 13.91 -0.48
N GLY A 18 -2.84 13.20 0.56
CA GLY A 18 -3.69 13.02 1.73
C GLY A 18 -3.08 12.11 2.80
N GLU A 19 -3.91 11.82 3.79
CA GLU A 19 -3.57 11.01 4.95
C GLU A 19 -4.60 9.90 5.12
N PHE A 20 -4.14 8.75 5.61
CA PHE A 20 -5.07 7.69 6.03
C PHE A 20 -5.79 8.12 7.30
N ILE A 21 -7.13 8.00 7.28
CA ILE A 21 -8.01 8.32 8.40
C ILE A 21 -8.82 7.10 8.83
N GLY A 22 -9.33 7.15 10.07
CA GLY A 22 -10.10 6.06 10.63
C GLY A 22 -9.25 4.81 10.87
N GLN A 23 -9.89 3.64 10.85
CA GLN A 23 -9.23 2.35 11.03
C GLN A 23 -9.30 1.55 9.73
N GLY A 24 -8.14 1.27 9.15
CA GLY A 24 -8.00 0.30 8.07
C GLY A 24 -7.56 -1.06 8.57
N ASN A 25 -7.74 -2.10 7.77
CA ASN A 25 -7.33 -3.47 8.09
C ASN A 25 -6.61 -4.12 6.91
N ASP A 26 -5.91 -5.23 7.17
CA ASP A 26 -5.36 -6.11 6.14
C ASP A 26 -5.62 -7.56 6.56
N TYR A 27 -6.37 -8.28 5.74
CA TYR A 27 -6.61 -9.70 5.95
C TYR A 27 -5.47 -10.50 5.30
N ILE A 28 -4.43 -10.74 6.08
CA ILE A 28 -3.23 -11.45 5.62
C ILE A 28 -3.45 -12.96 5.74
N TYR A 29 -3.27 -13.67 4.63
CA TYR A 29 -3.21 -15.13 4.59
C TYR A 29 -1.81 -15.59 4.24
N VAL A 30 -1.24 -16.51 5.03
CA VAL A 30 0.05 -17.14 4.71
C VAL A 30 -0.23 -18.39 3.88
N ASP A 31 0.37 -18.50 2.71
CA ASP A 31 0.25 -19.69 1.86
C ASP A 31 0.74 -20.94 2.63
N PRO A 32 0.22 -22.16 2.34
CA PRO A 32 0.56 -23.36 3.10
C PRO A 32 2.05 -23.74 3.07
N ASP A 33 2.78 -23.32 2.02
CA ASP A 33 4.23 -23.54 1.91
C ASP A 33 5.06 -22.50 2.68
N GLY A 34 4.41 -21.49 3.27
CA GLY A 34 5.03 -20.41 4.03
C GLY A 34 5.82 -19.42 3.18
N LYS A 35 5.78 -19.51 1.84
CA LYS A 35 6.63 -18.69 0.96
C LYS A 35 5.99 -17.38 0.54
N HIS A 36 4.68 -17.26 0.64
CA HIS A 36 3.97 -16.04 0.23
C HIS A 36 2.92 -15.62 1.25
N LEU A 37 2.74 -14.31 1.36
CA LEU A 37 1.59 -13.69 2.01
C LEU A 37 0.61 -13.22 0.93
N ARG A 38 -0.69 -13.42 1.17
CA ARG A 38 -1.79 -12.86 0.38
C ARG A 38 -2.38 -11.69 1.15
N LEU A 39 -2.36 -10.51 0.54
CA LEU A 39 -2.87 -9.28 1.14
C LEU A 39 -4.31 -9.05 0.71
N ASN A 40 -5.10 -8.47 1.61
CA ASN A 40 -6.38 -7.86 1.30
C ASN A 40 -6.60 -6.69 2.27
N ALA A 41 -6.06 -5.55 1.88
CA ALA A 41 -5.99 -4.36 2.69
C ALA A 41 -7.07 -3.36 2.31
N HIS A 42 -7.53 -2.64 3.33
CA HIS A 42 -8.61 -1.68 3.28
C HIS A 42 -8.17 -0.42 4.02
N GLY A 43 -8.41 0.74 3.44
CA GLY A 43 -8.10 2.02 4.06
C GLY A 43 -8.98 3.13 3.52
N VAL A 44 -9.04 4.23 4.26
CA VAL A 44 -9.73 5.45 3.84
C VAL A 44 -8.72 6.59 3.86
N ILE A 45 -8.64 7.33 2.76
CA ILE A 45 -7.76 8.48 2.58
C ILE A 45 -8.63 9.74 2.67
N LYS A 46 -8.21 10.69 3.50
CA LYS A 46 -8.70 12.07 3.48
C LYS A 46 -7.69 12.90 2.70
N THR A 47 -8.12 13.49 1.59
CA THR A 47 -7.25 14.32 0.77
C THR A 47 -7.06 15.71 1.39
N THR A 48 -6.02 16.42 0.96
CA THR A 48 -5.75 17.80 1.41
C THR A 48 -6.82 18.81 0.97
N ASP A 49 -7.68 18.43 0.03
CA ASP A 49 -8.86 19.19 -0.43
C ASP A 49 -10.18 18.56 0.03
N ASP A 50 -10.15 17.83 1.14
CA ASP A 50 -11.30 17.31 1.87
C ASP A 50 -12.12 16.20 1.20
N ALA A 51 -11.68 15.64 0.08
CA ALA A 51 -12.28 14.42 -0.48
C ALA A 51 -12.02 13.20 0.41
N THR A 52 -12.96 12.27 0.42
CA THR A 52 -12.80 10.95 1.05
C THR A 52 -12.71 9.88 -0.04
N ILE A 53 -11.66 9.07 0.02
CA ILE A 53 -11.38 8.03 -0.97
C ILE A 53 -11.16 6.72 -0.23
N TYR A 54 -11.96 5.70 -0.55
CA TYR A 54 -11.71 4.34 -0.11
C TYR A 54 -10.64 3.70 -1.00
N LEU A 55 -9.68 3.01 -0.37
CA LEU A 55 -8.64 2.22 -1.01
C LEU A 55 -8.83 0.77 -0.61
N ASN A 56 -8.92 -0.11 -1.61
CA ASN A 56 -8.66 -1.54 -1.43
C ASN A 56 -7.41 -1.92 -2.20
N TYR A 57 -6.59 -2.80 -1.64
CA TYR A 57 -5.58 -3.46 -2.43
C TYR A 57 -5.42 -4.92 -2.04
N THR A 58 -5.17 -5.74 -3.06
CA THR A 58 -4.80 -7.14 -2.91
C THR A 58 -3.41 -7.34 -3.50
N GLY A 59 -2.70 -8.36 -3.03
CA GLY A 59 -1.37 -8.59 -3.54
C GLY A 59 -0.70 -9.81 -2.97
N VAL A 60 0.54 -10.00 -3.41
CA VAL A 60 1.41 -11.10 -3.02
C VAL A 60 2.71 -10.53 -2.50
N VAL A 61 3.17 -11.06 -1.37
CA VAL A 61 4.47 -10.74 -0.78
C VAL A 61 5.28 -12.01 -0.65
N ASP A 62 6.51 -12.00 -1.16
CA ASP A 62 7.46 -13.08 -0.95
C ASP A 62 8.01 -13.03 0.48
N VAL A 63 7.98 -14.17 1.17
CA VAL A 63 8.51 -14.31 2.53
C VAL A 63 10.02 -14.51 2.45
N THR A 64 10.75 -13.40 2.44
CA THR A 64 12.22 -13.42 2.44
C THR A 64 12.77 -13.60 3.86
N PRO A 65 14.08 -13.93 4.01
CA PRO A 65 14.73 -13.95 5.32
C PRO A 65 14.64 -12.60 6.05
N GLU A 66 14.76 -11.48 5.34
CA GLU A 66 14.65 -10.14 5.90
C GLU A 66 13.23 -9.88 6.42
N LEU A 67 12.20 -10.22 5.64
CA LEU A 67 10.82 -10.08 6.08
C LEU A 67 10.54 -10.98 7.28
N THR A 68 11.05 -12.21 7.28
CA THR A 68 10.94 -13.14 8.42
C THR A 68 11.57 -12.55 9.68
N ALA A 69 12.74 -11.92 9.57
CA ALA A 69 13.41 -11.26 10.69
C ALA A 69 12.60 -10.05 11.21
N ILE A 70 11.98 -9.26 10.32
CA ILE A 70 11.09 -8.16 10.70
C ILE A 70 9.87 -8.70 11.47
N LEU A 71 9.14 -9.65 10.89
CA LEU A 71 7.91 -10.20 11.49
C LEU A 71 8.18 -10.96 12.79
N GLY A 72 9.35 -11.60 12.91
CA GLY A 72 9.80 -12.29 14.12
C GLY A 72 10.43 -11.39 15.18
N GLY A 73 10.50 -10.07 14.95
CA GLY A 73 11.11 -9.12 15.90
C GLY A 73 12.61 -9.30 16.11
N GLN A 74 13.30 -9.90 15.14
CA GLN A 74 14.75 -10.17 15.16
C GLN A 74 15.57 -9.11 14.42
N SER A 75 14.90 -8.23 13.67
CA SER A 75 15.55 -7.09 13.01
C SER A 75 15.77 -5.95 14.00
N GLU A 76 16.91 -5.26 13.90
CA GLU A 76 17.14 -4.00 14.63
C GLU A 76 16.74 -2.78 13.77
N SER A 77 17.16 -2.76 12.51
CA SER A 77 16.78 -1.76 11.52
C SER A 77 17.01 -2.32 10.11
N THR A 78 16.04 -2.15 9.21
CA THR A 78 16.13 -2.64 7.84
C THR A 78 15.15 -1.92 6.92
N VAL A 79 15.60 -1.72 5.67
CA VAL A 79 14.74 -1.38 4.54
C VAL A 79 14.85 -2.51 3.53
N THR A 80 13.76 -3.18 3.21
CA THR A 80 13.78 -4.23 2.18
C THR A 80 13.83 -3.58 0.79
N PRO A 81 14.43 -4.24 -0.21
CA PRO A 81 14.32 -3.76 -1.59
C PRO A 81 12.88 -3.89 -2.10
N PHE A 82 12.53 -3.08 -3.10
CA PHE A 82 11.35 -3.32 -3.92
C PHE A 82 11.52 -4.62 -4.72
N GLY A 83 10.40 -5.23 -5.10
CA GLY A 83 10.36 -6.39 -6.00
C GLY A 83 9.94 -7.71 -5.36
N ASN A 84 9.69 -7.71 -4.05
CA ASN A 84 9.17 -8.88 -3.31
C ASN A 84 7.72 -8.66 -2.83
N SER A 85 7.08 -7.57 -3.23
CA SER A 85 5.69 -7.26 -2.91
C SER A 85 5.06 -6.55 -4.10
N PHE A 86 3.99 -7.13 -4.62
CA PHE A 86 3.23 -6.56 -5.73
C PHE A 86 1.74 -6.57 -5.43
N THR A 87 1.08 -5.45 -5.70
CA THR A 87 -0.34 -5.26 -5.39
C THR A 87 -1.11 -4.73 -6.59
N HIS A 88 -2.40 -5.04 -6.62
CA HIS A 88 -3.42 -4.38 -7.43
C HIS A 88 -4.27 -3.50 -6.51
N MET A 89 -4.48 -2.24 -6.87
CA MET A 89 -5.20 -1.26 -6.06
C MET A 89 -6.48 -0.79 -6.76
N THR A 90 -7.56 -0.61 -6.00
CA THR A 90 -8.78 0.03 -6.45
C THR A 90 -9.13 1.21 -5.54
N PHE A 91 -9.74 2.22 -6.13
CA PHE A 91 -10.17 3.44 -5.45
C PHE A 91 -11.66 3.64 -5.66
N GLU A 92 -12.36 4.14 -4.64
CA GLU A 92 -13.78 4.53 -4.72
C GLU A 92 -13.96 5.90 -4.05
N THR A 93 -14.69 6.81 -4.69
CA THR A 93 -14.90 8.17 -4.17
C THR A 93 -16.20 8.79 -4.66
N GLY A 94 -16.79 9.68 -3.85
CA GLY A 94 -17.94 10.49 -4.28
C GLY A 94 -17.56 11.76 -5.05
N GLU A 95 -16.27 12.06 -5.16
CA GLU A 95 -15.77 13.36 -5.60
C GLU A 95 -15.38 13.37 -7.08
N GLU A 96 -16.08 14.18 -7.88
CA GLU A 96 -15.93 14.22 -9.35
C GLU A 96 -14.48 14.45 -9.81
N LYS A 97 -13.72 15.27 -9.07
CA LYS A 97 -12.30 15.54 -9.32
C LYS A 97 -11.46 14.25 -9.37
N TYR A 98 -11.82 13.26 -8.55
CA TYR A 98 -11.08 12.01 -8.39
C TYR A 98 -11.74 10.82 -9.10
N ALA A 99 -12.86 11.01 -9.80
CA ALA A 99 -13.61 9.95 -10.48
C ALA A 99 -12.78 9.14 -11.51
N SER A 100 -11.71 9.72 -12.05
CA SER A 100 -10.80 9.01 -12.96
C SER A 100 -9.95 7.92 -12.28
N LEU A 101 -9.83 7.94 -10.95
CA LEU A 101 -9.12 6.91 -10.18
C LEU A 101 -9.86 5.57 -10.23
N GLU A 102 -11.20 5.60 -10.12
CA GLU A 102 -12.06 4.41 -10.12
C GLU A 102 -12.00 3.63 -11.43
N ASN A 103 -11.75 4.34 -12.52
CA ASN A 103 -11.69 3.78 -13.87
C ASN A 103 -10.26 3.38 -14.30
N GLY A 104 -9.29 3.49 -13.39
CA GLY A 104 -7.90 3.09 -13.63
C GLY A 104 -7.63 1.66 -13.17
N VAL A 105 -6.72 0.98 -13.86
CA VAL A 105 -6.09 -0.23 -13.35
C VAL A 105 -4.76 0.18 -12.72
N TRP A 106 -4.59 -0.13 -11.44
CA TRP A 106 -3.44 0.30 -10.66
C TRP A 106 -2.66 -0.90 -10.14
N VAL A 107 -1.34 -0.83 -10.30
CA VAL A 107 -0.42 -1.80 -9.73
C VAL A 107 0.63 -1.09 -8.91
N ALA A 108 1.18 -1.75 -7.90
CA ALA A 108 2.27 -1.19 -7.13
C ALA A 108 3.34 -2.21 -6.78
N ALA A 109 4.56 -1.71 -6.60
CA ALA A 109 5.64 -2.45 -5.96
C ALA A 109 5.78 -1.94 -4.52
N GLY A 110 5.78 -2.85 -3.56
CA GLY A 110 5.90 -2.54 -2.13
C GLY A 110 7.26 -2.89 -1.55
N HIS A 111 7.59 -2.28 -0.42
CA HIS A 111 8.69 -2.69 0.44
C HIS A 111 8.45 -2.30 1.91
N PHE A 112 9.24 -2.89 2.82
CA PHE A 112 9.13 -2.68 4.25
C PHE A 112 10.26 -1.79 4.77
N ILE A 113 9.90 -0.87 5.66
CA ILE A 113 10.84 -0.05 6.42
C ILE A 113 10.59 -0.36 7.89
N TYR A 114 11.65 -0.79 8.58
CA TYR A 114 11.57 -1.21 9.96
C TYR A 114 12.72 -0.62 10.78
N GLU A 115 12.39 -0.14 11.97
CA GLU A 115 13.34 0.22 13.01
C GLU A 115 12.75 -0.24 14.35
N LYS A 116 13.58 -0.86 15.20
CA LYS A 116 13.15 -1.40 16.47
C LYS A 116 12.58 -0.31 17.37
N GLY A 117 11.40 -0.57 17.92
CA GLY A 117 10.65 0.39 18.73
C GLY A 117 9.74 1.32 17.93
N SER A 118 9.83 1.30 16.59
CA SER A 118 8.93 2.01 15.69
C SER A 118 7.89 1.06 15.07
N PRO A 119 6.71 1.57 14.67
CA PRO A 119 5.79 0.79 13.84
C PRO A 119 6.47 0.35 12.52
N THR A 120 6.17 -0.86 12.07
CA THR A 120 6.59 -1.30 10.73
C THR A 120 5.86 -0.47 9.68
N ILE A 121 6.60 0.11 8.75
CA ILE A 121 6.06 0.89 7.64
C ILE A 121 6.11 0.02 6.38
N VAL A 122 5.05 0.11 5.57
CA VAL A 122 5.03 -0.42 4.22
C VAL A 122 4.86 0.76 3.28
N GLU A 123 5.79 0.91 2.33
CA GLU A 123 5.72 1.93 1.29
C GLU A 123 5.47 1.26 -0.06
N TYR A 124 4.63 1.90 -0.89
CA TYR A 124 4.25 1.42 -2.21
C TYR A 124 4.51 2.49 -3.27
N LYS A 125 5.11 2.08 -4.39
CA LYS A 125 5.16 2.87 -5.62
C LYS A 125 4.04 2.46 -6.55
N VAL A 126 3.02 3.30 -6.67
CA VAL A 126 1.78 3.01 -7.40
C VAL A 126 1.85 3.56 -8.82
N SER A 127 1.42 2.76 -9.79
CA SER A 127 1.42 3.11 -11.21
C SER A 127 0.09 2.78 -11.88
N LYS A 128 -0.35 3.65 -12.78
CA LYS A 128 -1.49 3.39 -13.67
C LYS A 128 -1.04 2.51 -14.84
N VAL A 129 -1.75 1.42 -15.08
CA VAL A 129 -1.59 0.63 -16.30
C VAL A 129 -2.17 1.41 -17.48
N THR A 130 -1.40 1.52 -18.56
CA THR A 130 -1.80 2.19 -19.80
C THR A 130 -1.51 1.29 -21.00
N HIS A 131 -2.24 1.49 -22.09
CA HIS A 131 -1.92 0.91 -23.39
C HIS A 131 -1.19 1.95 -24.24
N LYS A 132 -0.38 1.48 -25.20
CA LYS A 132 0.25 2.34 -26.20
C LYS A 132 -0.62 2.47 -27.43
#